data_AF-A0A151DUR8-F1
#
_entry.id   AF-A0A151DUR8-F1
#
_cell.length_a   1.000
_cell.length_b   1.000
_cell.length_c   1.000
_cell.angle_alpha   90.00
_cell.angle_beta   90.00
_cell.angle_gamma   90.00
#
_symmetry.space_group_name_H-M   'P 1'
#
loop_
_entity.id
_entity.type
_entity.pdbx_description
1 polymer ?
#
loop_
_entity_poly.entity_id
_entity_poly.type
_entity_poly.pdbx_seq_one_letter_code
_entity_poly.pdbx_strand_id
1 'polypeptide(L)'
;MKKLLKNTWFYIIIGLFILLFSLFDIIYNQNLMLGTFILFVLIFLIFIVIIFKNLQKKDVSSLSIKEFEKRLEGGLLHFKCTTCNGFFAIKKSKRNNKKYVKMTCPDCGAIGVIPPNPVQIEEIIPEKKSTKANFSCNLCGEGITIWAEGTELHSNISVYSCPFCGEKEPLRRF
;
A
#
# COMPACT_ATOMS: atom_id res chain seq x y z
N MET A 1 12.73 13.56 2.57
CA MET A 1 12.55 15.02 2.28
C MET A 1 11.60 15.35 1.11
N LYS A 2 11.41 14.52 0.08
CA LYS A 2 10.60 14.89 -1.11
C LYS A 2 9.06 14.85 -0.97
N LYS A 3 8.49 14.15 0.02
CA LYS A 3 7.01 14.03 0.19
C LYS A 3 6.35 15.20 0.94
N LEU A 4 7.14 16.10 1.55
CA LEU A 4 6.62 17.28 2.26
C LEU A 4 6.30 18.46 1.32
N LEU A 5 6.82 18.47 0.09
CA LEU A 5 6.61 19.55 -0.88
C LEU A 5 5.29 19.46 -1.66
N LYS A 6 4.53 18.35 -1.59
CA LYS A 6 3.31 18.20 -2.40
C LYS A 6 2.11 18.99 -1.82
N ASN A 7 2.17 19.37 -0.55
CA ASN A 7 1.09 20.11 0.12
C ASN A 7 1.37 21.62 0.28
N THR A 8 2.55 22.12 -0.08
CA THR A 8 2.86 23.56 0.03
C THR A 8 2.09 24.41 -0.97
N TRP A 9 1.80 23.87 -2.16
CA TRP A 9 1.03 24.59 -3.19
C TRP A 9 -0.40 24.90 -2.75
N PHE A 10 -1.02 24.00 -1.97
CA PHE A 10 -2.35 24.21 -1.41
C PHE A 10 -2.41 25.41 -0.45
N TYR A 11 -1.39 25.57 0.40
CA TYR A 11 -1.28 26.71 1.32
C TYR A 11 -1.04 28.03 0.59
N ILE A 12 -0.30 28.00 -0.52
CA ILE A 12 -0.05 29.17 -1.37
C ILE A 12 -1.36 29.63 -2.04
N ILE A 13 -2.18 28.69 -2.53
CA ILE A 13 -3.49 29.00 -3.13
C ILE A 13 -4.44 29.60 -2.10
N ILE A 14 -4.51 29.04 -0.89
CA ILE A 14 -5.34 29.59 0.19
C ILE A 14 -4.90 31.02 0.54
N GLY A 15 -3.59 31.26 0.68
CA GLY A 15 -3.06 32.59 0.95
C GLY A 15 -3.42 33.61 -0.14
N LEU A 16 -3.33 33.21 -1.41
CA LEU A 16 -3.74 34.04 -2.54
C LEU A 16 -5.25 34.38 -2.50
N PHE A 17 -6.08 33.40 -2.15
CA PHE A 17 -7.53 33.56 -2.10
C PHE A 17 -7.96 34.51 -0.97
N ILE A 18 -7.31 34.42 0.20
CA ILE A 18 -7.50 35.36 1.32
C ILE A 18 -7.14 36.79 0.87
N LEU A 19 -6.02 36.96 0.17
CA LEU A 19 -5.55 38.26 -0.30
C LEU A 19 -6.54 38.87 -1.31
N LEU A 20 -7.06 38.07 -2.25
CA LEU A 20 -8.08 38.50 -3.21
C LEU A 20 -9.39 38.91 -2.53
N PHE A 21 -9.85 38.17 -1.52
CA PHE A 21 -11.05 38.50 -0.76
C PHE A 21 -10.90 39.80 0.04
N SER A 22 -9.73 40.02 0.66
CA SER A 22 -9.46 41.28 1.37
C SER A 22 -9.42 42.48 0.43
N LEU A 23 -8.86 42.33 -0.78
CA LEU A 23 -8.88 43.40 -1.79
C LEU A 23 -10.30 43.68 -2.30
N PHE A 24 -11.13 42.65 -2.45
CA PHE A 24 -12.51 42.79 -2.87
C PHE A 24 -13.35 43.57 -1.85
N ASP A 25 -13.19 43.28 -0.55
CA ASP A 25 -13.84 44.03 0.54
C ASP A 25 -13.43 45.52 0.53
N ILE A 26 -12.15 45.82 0.30
CA ILE A 26 -11.64 47.20 0.23
C ILE A 26 -12.23 47.95 -0.98
N ILE A 27 -12.35 47.30 -2.14
CA ILE A 27 -12.83 47.93 -3.38
C ILE A 27 -14.34 48.21 -3.32
N TYR A 28 -15.13 47.28 -2.79
CA TYR A 28 -16.59 47.39 -2.86
C TYR A 28 -17.21 48.23 -1.74
N ASN A 29 -16.45 48.60 -0.69
CA ASN A 29 -16.88 49.43 0.45
C ASN A 29 -18.28 49.08 0.99
N GLN A 30 -18.66 47.80 0.88
CA GLN A 30 -19.90 47.31 1.46
C GLN A 30 -19.57 46.82 2.87
N ASN A 31 -20.27 47.34 3.87
CA ASN A 31 -20.21 46.94 5.28
C ASN A 31 -20.71 45.50 5.52
N LEU A 32 -20.30 44.54 4.69
CA LEU A 32 -20.68 43.13 4.76
C LEU A 32 -19.73 42.31 5.64
N MET A 33 -19.07 42.96 6.60
CA MET A 33 -18.12 42.37 7.55
C MET A 33 -18.61 41.05 8.15
N LEU A 34 -19.87 40.98 8.53
CA LEU A 34 -20.44 39.80 9.21
C LEU A 34 -20.47 38.56 8.31
N GLY A 35 -20.75 38.73 7.01
CA GLY A 35 -20.78 37.63 6.04
C GLY A 35 -19.38 37.09 5.73
N THR A 36 -18.39 37.98 5.64
CA THR A 36 -17.00 37.59 5.39
C THR A 36 -16.40 36.85 6.60
N PHE A 37 -16.69 37.30 7.83
CA PHE A 37 -16.30 36.57 9.04
C PHE A 37 -16.90 35.15 9.11
N ILE A 38 -18.18 34.98 8.78
CA ILE A 38 -18.84 33.66 8.77
C ILE A 38 -18.19 32.73 7.74
N LEU A 39 -17.87 33.24 6.55
CA LEU A 39 -17.21 32.46 5.50
C LEU A 39 -15.81 31.99 5.94
N PHE A 40 -15.02 32.86 6.58
CA PHE A 40 -13.71 32.49 7.11
C PHE A 40 -13.79 31.42 8.20
N VAL A 41 -14.76 31.52 9.11
CA VAL A 41 -14.97 30.51 10.16
C VAL A 41 -15.34 29.15 9.56
N LEU A 42 -16.21 29.12 8.54
CA LEU A 42 -16.59 27.88 7.86
C LEU A 42 -15.39 27.23 7.14
N ILE A 43 -14.58 28.03 6.43
CA ILE A 43 -13.36 27.55 5.77
C ILE A 43 -12.37 26.99 6.79
N PHE A 44 -12.20 27.66 7.93
CA PHE A 44 -11.31 27.22 8.99
C PHE A 44 -11.77 25.90 9.63
N LEU A 45 -13.07 25.73 9.87
CA LEU A 45 -13.63 24.48 10.39
C LEU A 45 -13.45 23.32 9.41
N ILE A 46 -13.69 23.55 8.11
CA ILE A 46 -13.45 22.54 7.06
C ILE A 46 -11.96 22.16 7.03
N PHE A 47 -11.07 23.14 7.14
CA PHE A 47 -9.63 22.91 7.16
C PHE A 47 -9.18 22.10 8.38
N ILE A 48 -9.72 22.40 9.57
CA ILE A 48 -9.51 21.61 10.78
C ILE A 48 -9.92 20.15 10.54
N VAL A 49 -11.11 19.91 9.98
CA VAL A 49 -11.60 18.55 9.69
C VAL A 49 -10.69 17.82 8.69
N ILE A 50 -10.22 18.51 7.64
CA ILE A 50 -9.29 17.94 6.66
C ILE A 50 -7.94 17.58 7.31
N ILE A 51 -7.40 18.45 8.17
CA ILE A 51 -6.17 18.18 8.93
C ILE A 51 -6.36 16.95 9.81
N PHE A 52 -7.44 16.88 10.59
CA PHE A 52 -7.70 15.76 11.49
C PHE A 52 -7.80 14.42 10.75
N LYS A 53 -8.49 14.39 9.59
CA LYS A 53 -8.55 13.20 8.73
C LYS A 53 -7.18 12.79 8.19
N ASN A 54 -6.36 13.75 7.79
CA ASN A 54 -5.03 13.47 7.25
C ASN A 54 -4.04 13.00 8.32
N LEU A 55 -4.12 13.53 9.55
CA LEU A 55 -3.31 13.10 10.69
C LEU A 55 -3.63 11.64 11.08
N GLN A 56 -4.91 11.32 11.23
CA GLN A 56 -5.35 9.94 11.54
C GLN A 56 -4.90 8.95 10.47
N LYS A 57 -5.01 9.31 9.18
CA LYS A 57 -4.60 8.42 8.08
C LYS A 57 -3.08 8.21 8.01
N LYS A 58 -2.28 9.21 8.40
CA LYS A 58 -0.82 9.18 8.26
C LYS A 58 -0.12 8.45 9.41
N ASP A 59 -0.59 8.62 10.65
CA ASP A 59 0.13 8.11 11.82
C ASP A 59 -0.18 6.64 12.12
N VAL A 60 -1.43 6.20 11.96
CA VAL A 60 -1.83 4.79 12.21
C VAL A 60 -1.21 3.82 11.19
N SER A 61 -1.21 4.23 9.91
CA SER A 61 -0.72 3.37 8.82
C SER A 61 0.81 3.37 8.72
N SER A 62 1.47 4.52 8.83
CA SER A 62 2.92 4.57 8.59
C SER A 62 3.77 3.99 9.73
N LEU A 63 3.27 4.03 10.98
CA LEU A 63 3.97 3.44 12.12
C LEU A 63 3.83 1.92 12.14
N SER A 64 2.61 1.42 11.89
CA SER A 64 2.33 -0.01 11.81
C SER A 64 3.05 -0.67 10.63
N ILE A 65 3.09 -0.02 9.46
CA ILE A 65 3.84 -0.50 8.29
C ILE A 65 5.34 -0.60 8.60
N LYS A 66 5.96 0.42 9.21
CA LYS A 66 7.40 0.38 9.53
C LYS A 66 7.75 -0.70 10.56
N GLU A 67 6.91 -0.89 11.56
CA GLU A 67 7.12 -1.91 12.59
C GLU A 67 6.87 -3.33 12.04
N PHE A 68 5.93 -3.45 11.11
CA PHE A 68 5.69 -4.66 10.32
C PHE A 68 6.86 -4.96 9.38
N GLU A 69 7.34 -3.98 8.60
CA GLU A 69 8.54 -4.08 7.73
C GLU A 69 9.77 -4.53 8.51
N LYS A 70 9.94 -4.04 9.75
CA LYS A 70 11.03 -4.46 10.64
C LYS A 70 10.95 -5.95 11.04
N ARG A 71 9.74 -6.51 11.18
CA ARG A 71 9.54 -7.96 11.38
C ARG A 71 9.82 -8.79 10.11
N LEU A 72 9.98 -8.13 8.97
CA LEU A 72 10.13 -8.74 7.64
C LEU A 72 11.55 -8.67 7.08
N GLU A 73 12.53 -8.19 7.86
CA GLU A 73 13.95 -8.03 7.49
C GLU A 73 14.67 -9.33 7.04
N GLY A 74 13.97 -10.45 6.90
CA GLY A 74 14.49 -11.73 6.41
C GLY A 74 14.14 -12.09 4.95
N GLY A 75 13.60 -11.19 4.12
CA GLY A 75 13.35 -11.43 2.69
C GLY A 75 11.89 -11.74 2.33
N LEU A 76 10.94 -10.91 2.81
CA LEU A 76 9.56 -10.92 2.31
C LEU A 76 9.44 -10.05 1.05
N LEU A 77 8.83 -10.58 -0.01
CA LEU A 77 8.59 -9.88 -1.27
C LEU A 77 7.09 -9.60 -1.43
N HIS A 78 6.74 -8.35 -1.71
CA HIS A 78 5.37 -7.90 -1.95
C HIS A 78 5.10 -7.74 -3.44
N PHE A 79 3.94 -8.21 -3.89
CA PHE A 79 3.52 -8.21 -5.27
C PHE A 79 2.08 -7.71 -5.40
N LYS A 80 1.78 -7.15 -6.56
CA LYS A 80 0.42 -6.78 -6.95
C LYS A 80 -0.03 -7.63 -8.13
N CYS A 81 -1.21 -8.21 -8.01
CA CYS A 81 -1.83 -8.96 -9.09
C CYS A 81 -2.32 -8.02 -10.19
N THR A 82 -1.95 -8.26 -11.44
CA THR A 82 -2.45 -7.47 -12.58
C THR A 82 -3.92 -7.75 -12.91
N THR A 83 -4.47 -8.87 -12.46
CA THR A 83 -5.85 -9.28 -12.74
C THR A 83 -6.86 -8.64 -11.78
N CYS A 84 -6.59 -8.68 -10.47
CA CYS A 84 -7.51 -8.16 -9.45
C CYS A 84 -6.99 -6.92 -8.72
N ASN A 85 -5.78 -6.44 -9.02
CA ASN A 85 -5.08 -5.39 -8.28
C ASN A 85 -4.87 -5.68 -6.78
N GLY A 86 -5.08 -6.94 -6.36
CA GLY A 86 -4.85 -7.41 -5.00
C GLY A 86 -3.36 -7.49 -4.65
N PHE A 87 -3.05 -7.31 -3.38
CA PHE A 87 -1.69 -7.31 -2.86
C PHE A 87 -1.42 -8.64 -2.14
N PHE A 88 -0.25 -9.22 -2.37
CA PHE A 88 0.13 -10.45 -1.71
C PHE A 88 1.63 -10.50 -1.48
N ALA A 89 2.05 -11.32 -0.50
CA ALA A 89 3.45 -11.43 -0.13
C ALA A 89 3.94 -12.88 -0.16
N ILE A 90 5.22 -13.03 -0.51
CA ILE A 90 5.91 -14.33 -0.57
C ILE A 90 7.21 -14.23 0.22
N LYS A 91 7.39 -15.16 1.16
CA LYS A 91 8.66 -15.38 1.86
C LYS A 91 9.32 -16.63 1.29
N LYS A 92 10.55 -16.49 0.82
CA LYS A 92 11.39 -17.61 0.36
C LYS A 92 12.30 -18.06 1.51
N SER A 93 12.70 -19.33 1.54
CA SER A 93 13.79 -19.79 2.39
C SER A 93 15.13 -19.14 1.97
N LYS A 94 16.14 -19.20 2.85
CA LYS A 94 17.45 -18.53 2.69
C LYS A 94 18.30 -19.02 1.49
N ARG A 95 17.83 -20.00 0.71
CA ARG A 95 18.60 -20.61 -0.37
C ARG A 95 18.49 -19.76 -1.65
N ASN A 96 19.64 -19.29 -2.14
CA ASN A 96 19.74 -18.33 -3.23
C ASN A 96 19.55 -19.01 -4.58
N ASN A 97 18.31 -19.25 -5.00
CA ASN A 97 18.01 -19.72 -6.34
C ASN A 97 16.88 -18.88 -6.94
N LYS A 98 17.22 -18.19 -8.03
CA LYS A 98 16.37 -17.25 -8.75
C LYS A 98 15.73 -17.99 -9.93
N LYS A 99 14.71 -18.82 -9.68
CA LYS A 99 13.85 -19.39 -10.74
C LYS A 99 12.47 -18.73 -10.78
N TYR A 100 11.76 -18.94 -11.89
CA TYR A 100 10.38 -18.51 -12.05
C TYR A 100 9.46 -19.29 -11.10
N VAL A 101 8.47 -18.60 -10.53
CA VAL A 101 7.43 -19.21 -9.69
C VAL A 101 6.09 -19.09 -10.39
N LYS A 102 5.51 -20.21 -10.81
CA LYS A 102 4.14 -20.29 -11.32
C LYS A 102 3.22 -20.62 -10.16
N MET A 103 2.19 -19.80 -9.92
CA MET A 103 1.26 -20.00 -8.82
C MET A 103 -0.07 -19.29 -9.07
N THR A 104 -1.09 -19.67 -8.31
CA THR A 104 -2.36 -18.93 -8.25
C THR A 104 -2.20 -17.67 -7.39
N CYS A 105 -2.85 -16.58 -7.79
CA CYS A 105 -2.97 -15.37 -7.02
C CYS A 105 -3.67 -15.67 -5.68
N PRO A 106 -3.08 -15.28 -4.54
CA PRO A 106 -3.68 -15.50 -3.22
C PRO A 106 -5.01 -14.80 -3.00
N ASP A 107 -5.33 -13.75 -3.78
CA ASP A 107 -6.54 -12.95 -3.60
C ASP A 107 -7.69 -13.41 -4.52
N CYS A 108 -7.40 -13.70 -5.79
CA CYS A 108 -8.42 -14.02 -6.80
C CYS A 108 -8.31 -15.40 -7.45
N GLY A 109 -7.24 -16.17 -7.17
CA GLY A 109 -7.03 -17.50 -7.76
C GLY A 109 -6.46 -17.50 -9.18
N ALA A 110 -6.31 -16.35 -9.85
CA ALA A 110 -5.75 -16.27 -11.20
C ALA A 110 -4.33 -16.84 -11.27
N ILE A 111 -4.02 -17.63 -12.30
CA ILE A 111 -2.69 -18.24 -12.45
C ILE A 111 -1.73 -17.21 -13.05
N GLY A 112 -0.57 -17.05 -12.42
CA GLY A 112 0.48 -16.14 -12.85
C GLY A 112 1.88 -16.71 -12.70
N VAL A 113 2.88 -16.00 -13.23
CA VAL A 113 4.30 -16.34 -13.12
C VAL A 113 5.06 -15.14 -12.56
N ILE A 114 5.84 -15.38 -11.51
CA ILE A 114 6.71 -14.38 -10.89
C ILE A 114 8.13 -14.61 -11.40
N PRO A 115 8.76 -13.61 -12.03
CA PRO A 115 10.13 -13.73 -12.51
C PRO A 115 11.14 -13.76 -11.36
N PRO A 116 12.34 -14.31 -11.60
CA PRO A 116 13.42 -14.36 -10.61
C PRO A 116 13.87 -13.00 -10.07
N ASN A 117 13.76 -11.96 -10.89
CA ASN A 117 14.13 -10.58 -10.55
C ASN A 117 12.94 -9.65 -10.85
N PRO A 118 11.99 -9.51 -9.92
CA PRO A 118 10.82 -8.65 -10.13
C PRO A 118 11.23 -7.17 -10.15
N VAL A 119 10.72 -6.42 -11.13
CA VAL A 119 11.12 -5.03 -11.43
C VAL A 119 10.42 -4.01 -10.52
N GLN A 120 9.27 -4.37 -9.94
CA GLN A 120 8.46 -3.46 -9.11
C GLN A 120 8.13 -4.12 -7.77
N ILE A 121 8.45 -3.40 -6.70
CA ILE A 121 8.02 -3.68 -5.33
C ILE A 121 7.15 -2.48 -4.96
N GLU A 122 5.86 -2.69 -4.66
CA GLU A 122 4.97 -1.58 -4.28
C GLU A 122 5.22 -1.18 -2.82
N GLU A 123 5.42 0.13 -2.58
CA GLU A 123 5.66 0.71 -1.25
C GLU A 123 4.39 0.80 -0.36
N ILE A 124 3.22 0.45 -0.91
CA ILE A 124 1.93 0.61 -0.22
C ILE A 124 1.39 -0.77 0.11
N ILE A 125 1.55 -1.19 1.36
CA ILE A 125 1.11 -2.50 1.85
C ILE A 125 -0.14 -2.31 2.73
N PRO A 126 -1.25 -3.01 2.45
CA PRO A 126 -2.43 -3.01 3.32
C PRO A 126 -2.12 -3.52 4.74
N GLU A 127 -2.74 -2.93 5.76
CA GLU A 127 -2.50 -3.28 7.19
C GLU A 127 -2.96 -4.71 7.55
N LYS A 128 -3.96 -5.24 6.83
CA LYS A 128 -4.53 -6.58 7.10
C LYS A 128 -3.74 -7.65 6.36
N LYS A 129 -3.30 -8.70 7.07
CA LYS A 129 -2.69 -9.89 6.49
C LYS A 129 -3.55 -11.12 6.74
N SER A 130 -3.68 -11.98 5.74
CA SER A 130 -4.39 -13.25 5.87
C SER A 130 -3.65 -14.24 6.77
N THR A 131 -4.30 -15.35 7.09
CA THR A 131 -3.63 -16.57 7.57
C THR A 131 -2.56 -16.98 6.55
N LYS A 132 -1.41 -17.46 7.03
CA LYS A 132 -0.29 -17.91 6.16
C LYS A 132 -0.59 -19.27 5.53
N ALA A 133 -0.13 -19.49 4.31
CA ALA A 133 -0.06 -20.82 3.70
C ALA A 133 1.40 -21.18 3.42
N ASN A 134 1.84 -22.35 3.90
CA ASN A 134 3.18 -22.86 3.64
C ASN A 134 3.12 -23.96 2.59
N PHE A 135 4.14 -23.97 1.73
CA PHE A 135 4.30 -24.96 0.67
C PHE A 135 5.74 -25.46 0.68
N SER A 136 5.93 -26.77 0.54
CA SER A 136 7.25 -27.41 0.46
C SER A 136 7.42 -28.13 -0.86
N CYS A 137 8.60 -28.01 -1.46
CA CYS A 137 8.99 -28.83 -2.60
C CYS A 137 9.36 -30.24 -2.15
N ASN A 138 8.76 -31.26 -2.75
CA ASN A 138 9.05 -32.66 -2.43
C ASN A 138 10.46 -33.10 -2.87
N LEU A 139 11.06 -32.42 -3.85
CA LEU A 139 12.39 -32.75 -4.35
C LEU A 139 13.52 -32.14 -3.53
N CYS A 140 13.49 -30.83 -3.31
CA CYS A 140 14.58 -30.13 -2.60
C CYS A 140 14.28 -29.83 -1.14
N GLY A 141 13.06 -30.10 -0.66
CA GLY A 141 12.62 -29.84 0.72
C GLY A 141 12.42 -28.37 1.07
N GLU A 142 12.71 -27.44 0.14
CA GLU A 142 12.63 -26.01 0.41
C GLU A 142 11.19 -25.51 0.47
N GLY A 143 10.98 -24.56 1.39
CA GLY A 143 9.68 -24.00 1.69
C GLY A 143 9.48 -22.59 1.17
N ILE A 144 8.23 -22.28 0.81
CA ILE A 144 7.75 -20.92 0.62
C ILE A 144 6.53 -20.68 1.50
N THR A 145 6.39 -19.46 1.98
CA THR A 145 5.20 -19.03 2.71
C THR A 145 4.53 -17.87 1.97
N ILE A 146 3.21 -17.93 1.86
CA ILE A 146 2.39 -16.99 1.08
C ILE A 146 1.32 -16.38 1.99
N TRP A 147 1.01 -15.11 1.72
CA TRP A 147 -0.07 -14.35 2.36
C TRP A 147 -0.81 -13.49 1.34
N ALA A 148 -2.11 -13.31 1.52
CA ALA A 148 -2.89 -12.23 0.94
C ALA A 148 -2.82 -11.00 1.85
N GLU A 149 -2.77 -9.80 1.28
CA GLU A 149 -2.69 -8.52 1.98
C GLU A 149 -3.91 -7.67 1.62
N GLY A 150 -4.68 -7.28 2.64
CA GLY A 150 -5.97 -6.61 2.50
C GLY A 150 -7.16 -7.57 2.40
N THR A 151 -6.93 -8.84 2.07
CA THR A 151 -7.98 -9.87 1.87
C THR A 151 -7.65 -11.18 2.60
N GLU A 152 -8.57 -12.14 2.56
CA GLU A 152 -8.32 -13.51 3.03
C GLU A 152 -7.73 -14.36 1.91
N LEU A 153 -7.02 -15.44 2.27
CA LEU A 153 -6.50 -16.37 1.28
C LEU A 153 -7.66 -16.98 0.48
N HIS A 154 -7.56 -16.90 -0.83
CA HIS A 154 -8.38 -17.69 -1.74
C HIS A 154 -8.30 -19.18 -1.35
N SER A 155 -9.42 -19.88 -1.42
CA SER A 155 -9.52 -21.28 -0.99
C SER A 155 -8.57 -22.19 -1.76
N ASN A 156 -8.45 -21.95 -3.07
CA ASN A 156 -7.69 -22.79 -4.00
C ASN A 156 -6.30 -22.20 -4.34
N ILE A 157 -5.46 -22.01 -3.32
CA ILE A 157 -4.07 -21.56 -3.55
C ILE A 157 -3.17 -22.75 -3.84
N SER A 158 -2.43 -22.66 -4.95
CA SER A 158 -1.48 -23.66 -5.42
C SER A 158 -0.21 -23.01 -5.97
N VAL A 159 0.93 -23.67 -5.77
CA VAL A 159 2.22 -23.26 -6.33
C VAL A 159 2.69 -24.38 -7.22
N TYR A 160 2.80 -24.09 -8.52
CA TYR A 160 3.09 -25.05 -9.59
C TYR A 160 4.56 -25.08 -9.98
N SER A 161 5.42 -24.25 -9.40
CA SER A 161 6.85 -24.42 -9.60
C SER A 161 7.69 -24.02 -8.40
N CYS A 162 8.77 -24.76 -8.20
CA CYS A 162 9.71 -24.50 -7.11
C CYS A 162 10.68 -23.37 -7.48
N PRO A 163 10.75 -22.27 -6.71
CA PRO A 163 11.73 -21.20 -6.96
C PRO A 163 13.18 -21.68 -6.79
N PHE A 164 13.40 -22.79 -6.07
CA PHE A 164 14.73 -23.23 -5.68
C PHE A 164 15.34 -24.22 -6.66
N CYS A 165 14.68 -25.32 -6.97
CA CYS A 165 15.19 -26.31 -7.93
C CYS A 165 14.63 -26.13 -9.34
N GLY A 166 13.56 -25.35 -9.53
CA GLY A 166 12.90 -25.18 -10.82
C GLY A 166 11.93 -26.30 -11.20
N GLU A 167 11.62 -27.19 -10.24
CA GLU A 167 10.61 -28.24 -10.41
C GLU A 167 9.26 -27.66 -10.85
N LYS A 168 8.56 -28.35 -11.76
CA LYS A 168 7.28 -27.90 -12.34
C LYS A 168 6.07 -28.63 -11.76
N GLU A 169 6.30 -29.56 -10.85
CA GLU A 169 5.25 -30.18 -10.07
C GLU A 169 4.69 -29.25 -8.97
N PRO A 170 3.40 -29.38 -8.62
CA PRO A 170 2.81 -28.63 -7.52
C PRO A 170 3.51 -28.90 -6.18
N LEU A 171 3.79 -27.84 -5.43
CA LEU A 171 4.33 -27.95 -4.08
C LEU A 171 3.25 -28.44 -3.11
N ARG A 172 3.67 -29.21 -2.10
CA ARG A 172 2.78 -29.74 -1.06
C ARG A 172 2.48 -28.66 -0.02
N ARG A 173 1.20 -28.40 0.25
CA ARG A 173 0.76 -27.50 1.32
C ARG A 173 0.86 -28.18 2.70
N PHE A 174 1.28 -27.44 3.73
CA PHE A 174 1.39 -27.94 5.12
C PHE A 174 1.19 -26.82 6.17
#